data_AF-A0A8S3R5N5-F1
#
_entry.id   AF-A0A8S3R5N5-F1
#
_cell.length_a   1.000
_cell.length_b   1.000
_cell.length_c   1.000
_cell.angle_alpha   90.00
_cell.angle_beta   90.00
_cell.angle_gamma   90.00
#
_symmetry.space_group_name_H-M   'P 1'
#
loop_
_entity.id
_entity.type
_entity.pdbx_description
1 polymer ?
#
loop_
_entity_poly.entity_id
_entity_poly.type
_entity_poly.pdbx_seq_one_letter_code
_entity_poly.pdbx_strand_id
1 'polypeptide(L)'
;MMTRNRKFIKRKIYRKIKKNSANLNESKHAIVNLSNKVLNTNHIALLSKGLNFSPTRESQNEIEQLRDVLLFSRRIRLKHHYENKNKDNDETTPNVEYTPNPFKLSSGWTPPPGRNKDLDSFINCIVEDICQEPQKRKKYSNLSRNELVALRELKMTKIL
;
A
#
# COMPACT_ATOMS: atom_id res chain seq x y z
N MET A 1 -4.06 -9.07 -30.17
CA MET A 1 -4.10 -8.45 -28.83
C MET A 1 -3.65 -6.99 -28.92
N MET A 2 -4.54 -6.01 -28.70
CA MET A 2 -4.14 -4.60 -28.63
C MET A 2 -3.62 -4.28 -27.21
N THR A 3 -2.31 -4.13 -27.06
CA THR A 3 -1.71 -3.64 -25.81
C THR A 3 -1.99 -2.15 -25.67
N ARG A 4 -2.77 -1.78 -24.64
CA ARG A 4 -2.96 -0.38 -24.23
C ARG A 4 -1.61 0.17 -23.73
N ASN A 5 -0.84 0.78 -24.63
CA ASN A 5 0.35 1.56 -24.30
C ASN A 5 -0.05 2.74 -23.40
N ARG A 6 0.10 2.58 -22.08
CA ARG A 6 0.01 3.69 -21.13
C ARG A 6 1.22 4.60 -21.37
N LYS A 7 1.08 5.56 -22.28
CA LYS A 7 2.11 6.57 -22.57
C LYS A 7 2.45 7.31 -21.26
N PHE A 8 3.70 7.24 -20.83
CA PHE A 8 4.18 7.98 -19.68
C PHE A 8 4.09 9.49 -19.98
N ILE A 9 3.10 10.16 -19.40
CA ILE A 9 2.91 11.60 -19.59
C ILE A 9 4.05 12.33 -18.87
N LYS A 10 4.83 13.13 -19.62
CA LYS A 10 5.90 13.96 -19.05
C LYS A 10 5.32 14.86 -17.95
N ARG A 11 6.02 14.99 -16.81
CA ARG A 11 5.58 15.73 -15.61
C ARG A 11 5.11 17.17 -15.91
N LYS A 12 5.74 17.86 -16.86
CA LYS A 12 5.37 19.21 -17.31
C LYS A 12 3.97 19.25 -17.94
N ILE A 13 3.64 18.25 -18.75
CA ILE A 13 2.34 18.12 -19.42
C ILE A 13 1.25 17.79 -18.40
N TYR A 14 1.52 16.84 -17.48
CA TYR A 14 0.60 16.51 -16.38
C TYR A 14 0.26 17.75 -15.53
N ARG A 15 1.27 18.57 -15.18
CA ARG A 15 1.06 19.82 -14.43
C ARG A 15 0.17 20.82 -15.18
N LYS A 16 0.35 20.96 -16.50
CA LYS A 16 -0.47 21.86 -17.34
C LYS A 16 -1.92 21.38 -17.42
N ILE A 17 -2.14 20.08 -17.66
CA ILE A 17 -3.48 19.47 -17.66
C ILE A 17 -4.17 19.67 -16.31
N LYS A 18 -3.47 19.35 -15.21
CA LYS A 18 -4.01 19.51 -13.85
C LYS A 18 -4.41 20.95 -13.54
N LYS A 19 -3.61 21.94 -13.98
CA LYS A 19 -3.93 23.37 -13.79
C LYS A 19 -5.19 23.78 -14.56
N ASN A 20 -5.35 23.29 -15.80
CA ASN A 20 -6.54 23.54 -16.59
C ASN A 20 -7.80 22.87 -16.01
N SER A 21 -7.68 21.64 -15.49
CA SER A 21 -8.78 20.95 -14.82
C SER A 21 -9.19 21.62 -13.50
N ALA A 22 -8.24 22.20 -12.77
CA ALA A 22 -8.53 22.95 -11.55
C ALA A 22 -9.38 24.20 -11.84
N ASN A 23 -9.05 24.94 -12.91
CA ASN A 23 -9.83 26.11 -13.34
C ASN A 23 -11.26 25.76 -13.82
N LEU A 24 -11.49 24.54 -14.31
CA LEU A 24 -12.82 24.08 -14.76
C LEU A 24 -13.73 23.64 -13.59
N ASN A 25 -13.16 23.34 -12.41
CA ASN A 25 -13.90 22.84 -11.25
C ASN A 25 -14.26 23.93 -10.23
N GLU A 26 -14.01 25.20 -10.56
CA GLU A 26 -14.19 26.34 -9.65
C GLU A 26 -15.67 26.66 -9.36
N SER A 27 -16.62 26.02 -10.06
CA SER A 27 -18.06 26.38 -9.99
C SER A 27 -19.02 25.26 -9.58
N LYS A 28 -18.56 24.14 -8.97
CA LYS A 28 -19.47 23.15 -8.37
C LYS A 28 -18.92 22.67 -7.04
N HIS A 29 -19.48 23.16 -5.94
CA HIS A 29 -19.25 22.60 -4.61
C HIS A 29 -19.78 21.16 -4.59
N ALA A 30 -18.92 20.20 -4.93
CA ALA A 30 -19.22 18.76 -4.82
C ALA A 30 -19.39 18.30 -3.36
N ILE A 31 -19.14 19.20 -2.40
CA ILE A 31 -19.20 18.93 -0.97
C ILE A 31 -20.48 19.56 -0.43
N VAL A 32 -21.40 18.69 0.00
CA VAL A 32 -22.55 19.08 0.81
C VAL A 32 -22.18 18.84 2.26
N ASN A 33 -22.12 19.89 3.06
CA ASN A 33 -21.88 19.77 4.49
C ASN A 33 -23.19 19.38 5.18
N LEU A 34 -23.28 18.12 5.63
CA LEU A 34 -24.42 17.60 6.37
C LEU A 34 -24.25 17.72 7.90
N SER A 35 -23.13 18.29 8.36
CA SER A 35 -22.85 18.45 9.78
C SER A 35 -23.23 19.85 10.28
N ASN A 36 -23.46 19.98 11.58
CA ASN A 36 -23.69 21.27 12.23
C ASN A 36 -22.40 22.11 12.38
N LYS A 37 -21.26 21.63 11.87
CA LYS A 37 -19.96 22.31 12.01
C LYS A 37 -19.67 23.16 10.80
N VAL A 38 -19.15 24.35 11.02
CA VAL A 38 -18.72 25.25 9.93
C VAL A 38 -17.40 24.76 9.35
N LEU A 39 -17.37 24.52 8.04
CA LEU A 39 -16.16 24.12 7.33
C LEU A 39 -15.40 25.36 6.83
N ASN A 40 -14.15 25.48 7.22
CA ASN A 40 -13.22 26.48 6.68
C ASN A 40 -12.89 26.17 5.20
N THR A 41 -12.46 27.18 4.46
CA THR A 41 -11.92 27.10 3.09
C THR A 41 -10.90 25.97 2.91
N ASN A 42 -9.98 25.80 3.87
CA ASN A 42 -8.99 24.71 3.85
C ASN A 42 -9.62 23.31 4.04
N HIS A 43 -10.69 23.19 4.85
CA HIS A 43 -11.46 21.96 4.97
C HIS A 43 -12.15 21.61 3.67
N ILE A 44 -12.79 22.60 3.04
CA ILE A 44 -13.48 22.44 1.75
C ILE A 44 -12.46 22.06 0.67
N ALA A 45 -11.33 22.74 0.57
CA ALA A 45 -10.27 22.43 -0.38
C ALA A 45 -9.71 21.00 -0.19
N LEU A 46 -9.51 20.57 1.05
CA LEU A 46 -9.07 19.22 1.37
C LEU A 46 -10.12 18.16 0.97
N LEU A 47 -11.38 18.35 1.39
CA LEU A 47 -12.49 17.43 1.10
C LEU A 47 -12.79 17.36 -0.41
N SER A 48 -12.54 18.46 -1.15
CA SER A 48 -12.79 18.54 -2.59
C SER A 48 -11.88 17.62 -3.41
N LYS A 49 -10.79 17.11 -2.81
CA LYS A 49 -9.91 16.12 -3.44
C LYS A 49 -10.59 14.75 -3.59
N GLY A 50 -11.65 14.48 -2.82
CA GLY A 50 -12.49 13.29 -2.93
C GLY A 50 -11.90 12.01 -2.30
N LEU A 51 -12.70 10.94 -2.30
CA LEU A 51 -12.35 9.66 -1.64
C LEU A 51 -11.18 8.90 -2.27
N ASN A 52 -10.89 9.16 -3.55
CA ASN A 52 -9.75 8.59 -4.24
C ASN A 52 -8.41 9.26 -3.84
N PHE A 53 -8.47 10.35 -3.06
CA PHE A 53 -7.28 11.03 -2.58
C PHE A 53 -6.72 10.34 -1.34
N SER A 54 -5.42 10.02 -1.36
CA SER A 54 -4.69 9.49 -0.20
C SER A 54 -3.57 10.45 0.21
N PRO A 55 -3.58 10.99 1.44
CA PRO A 55 -2.47 11.80 1.96
C PRO A 55 -1.14 11.03 1.94
N THR A 56 -0.05 11.74 1.64
CA THR A 56 1.29 11.17 1.75
C THR A 56 1.62 10.96 3.22
N ARG A 57 2.03 9.74 3.60
CA ARG A 57 2.40 9.42 4.98
C ARG A 57 3.64 10.25 5.40
N GLU A 58 3.58 10.84 6.60
CA GLU A 58 4.68 11.63 7.17
C GLU A 58 5.87 10.74 7.55
N SER A 59 5.59 9.60 8.20
CA SER A 59 6.56 8.60 8.61
C SER A 59 6.28 7.24 7.96
N GLN A 60 7.29 6.39 7.99
CA GLN A 60 7.14 4.98 7.65
C GLN A 60 6.59 4.23 8.86
N ASN A 61 5.68 3.28 8.62
CA ASN A 61 5.23 2.37 9.67
C ASN A 61 6.21 1.19 9.72
N GLU A 62 7.19 1.27 10.62
CA GLU A 62 8.23 0.25 10.80
C GLU A 62 7.62 -1.11 11.20
N ILE A 63 6.51 -1.11 11.95
CA ILE A 63 5.82 -2.33 12.37
C ILE A 63 5.17 -3.02 11.17
N GLU A 64 4.45 -2.28 10.32
CA GLU A 64 3.88 -2.82 9.08
C GLU A 64 4.98 -3.35 8.15
N GLN A 65 6.07 -2.59 8.01
CA GLN A 65 7.22 -3.01 7.19
C GLN A 65 7.84 -4.31 7.70
N LEU A 66 8.12 -4.41 9.00
CA LEU A 66 8.68 -5.61 9.59
C LEU A 66 7.73 -6.80 9.41
N ARG A 67 6.43 -6.59 9.62
CA ARG A 67 5.41 -7.62 9.38
C ARG A 67 5.45 -8.12 7.94
N ASP A 68 5.53 -7.21 6.97
CA ASP A 68 5.58 -7.57 5.55
C ASP A 68 6.85 -8.35 5.21
N VAL A 69 7.99 -7.94 5.75
CA VAL A 69 9.27 -8.65 5.60
C VAL A 69 9.19 -10.06 6.20
N LEU A 70 8.64 -10.22 7.41
CA LEU A 70 8.48 -11.54 8.03
C LEU A 70 7.54 -12.46 7.23
N LEU A 71 6.45 -11.91 6.69
CA LEU A 71 5.53 -12.65 5.81
C LEU A 71 6.22 -13.08 4.51
N PHE A 72 7.07 -12.22 3.95
CA PHE A 72 7.89 -12.54 2.78
C PHE A 72 8.87 -13.67 3.07
N SER A 73 9.67 -13.56 4.14
CA SER A 73 10.62 -14.60 4.58
C SER A 73 9.91 -15.93 4.80
N ARG A 74 8.73 -15.91 5.43
CA ARG A 74 7.88 -17.09 5.61
C ARG A 74 7.46 -17.72 4.28
N ARG A 75 7.02 -16.92 3.30
CA ARG A 75 6.60 -17.41 1.98
C ARG A 75 7.75 -18.10 1.25
N ILE A 76 8.96 -17.54 1.31
CA ILE A 76 10.17 -18.15 0.72
C ILE A 76 10.44 -19.50 1.37
N ARG A 77 10.46 -19.55 2.71
CA ARG A 77 10.71 -20.80 3.45
C ARG A 77 9.69 -21.88 3.14
N LEU A 78 8.41 -21.53 3.09
CA LEU A 78 7.35 -22.46 2.71
C LEU A 78 7.58 -22.99 1.29
N LYS A 79 7.84 -22.11 0.32
CA LYS A 79 8.06 -22.49 -1.07
C LYS A 79 9.22 -23.50 -1.19
N HIS A 80 10.36 -23.19 -0.57
CA HIS A 80 11.53 -24.09 -0.58
C HIS A 80 11.26 -25.41 0.16
N HIS A 81 10.56 -25.37 1.29
CA HIS A 81 10.25 -26.57 2.07
C HIS A 81 9.41 -27.61 1.28
N TYR A 82 8.48 -27.14 0.45
CA TYR A 82 7.60 -27.99 -0.36
C TYR A 82 8.12 -28.25 -1.78
N GLU A 83 9.26 -27.69 -2.18
CA GLU A 83 9.80 -27.81 -3.54
C GLU A 83 10.02 -29.27 -3.97
N ASN A 84 10.51 -30.13 -3.07
CA ASN A 84 10.71 -31.55 -3.35
C ASN A 84 9.46 -32.40 -3.14
N LYS A 85 8.54 -31.98 -2.25
CA LYS A 85 7.28 -32.71 -2.02
C LYS A 85 6.35 -32.66 -3.22
N ASN A 86 6.51 -31.67 -4.09
CA ASN A 86 5.70 -31.56 -5.31
C ASN A 86 6.26 -32.37 -6.48
N LYS A 87 7.48 -32.89 -6.39
CA LYS A 87 8.09 -33.73 -7.44
C LYS A 87 7.74 -35.21 -7.30
N ASP A 88 7.49 -35.66 -6.07
CA ASP A 88 7.18 -37.07 -5.76
C ASP A 88 5.67 -37.39 -5.81
N ASN A 89 4.80 -36.40 -6.05
CA ASN A 89 3.34 -36.53 -6.02
C ASN A 89 2.68 -36.54 -7.40
N ASP A 90 3.44 -36.79 -8.48
CA ASP A 90 2.94 -36.64 -9.85
C ASP A 90 2.17 -37.85 -10.41
N GLU A 91 1.80 -38.87 -9.60
CA GLU A 91 1.06 -40.03 -10.14
C GLU A 91 -0.14 -40.57 -9.33
N THR A 92 -0.53 -40.07 -8.14
CA THR A 92 -1.65 -40.72 -7.41
C THR A 92 -2.65 -39.84 -6.67
N THR A 93 -2.60 -38.50 -6.77
CA THR A 93 -3.68 -37.67 -6.21
C THR A 93 -4.46 -36.96 -7.30
N PRO A 94 -5.77 -37.22 -7.46
CA PRO A 94 -6.58 -36.46 -8.40
C PRO A 94 -6.48 -34.98 -8.02
N ASN A 95 -6.36 -34.14 -9.05
CA ASN A 95 -6.27 -32.69 -8.95
C ASN A 95 -7.60 -32.15 -8.42
N VAL A 96 -7.82 -32.27 -7.10
CA VAL A 96 -8.98 -31.69 -6.44
C VAL A 96 -8.76 -30.20 -6.46
N GLU A 97 -9.60 -29.50 -7.23
CA GLU A 97 -9.70 -28.04 -7.22
C GLU A 97 -9.81 -27.57 -5.77
N TYR A 98 -8.71 -27.05 -5.24
CA TYR A 98 -8.66 -26.58 -3.87
C TYR A 98 -9.51 -25.32 -3.79
N THR A 99 -10.77 -25.46 -3.35
CA THR A 99 -11.60 -24.31 -2.96
C THR A 99 -11.18 -23.90 -1.55
N PRO A 100 -10.47 -22.77 -1.37
CA PRO A 100 -10.09 -22.32 -0.03
C PRO A 100 -11.36 -22.07 0.79
N ASN A 101 -11.55 -22.84 1.86
CA ASN A 101 -12.65 -22.61 2.80
C ASN A 101 -12.45 -21.22 3.45
N PRO A 102 -13.40 -20.29 3.30
CA PRO A 102 -13.28 -18.92 3.83
C PRO A 102 -13.23 -18.87 5.37
N PHE A 103 -13.67 -19.93 6.05
CA PHE A 103 -13.65 -20.05 7.51
C PHE A 103 -12.40 -20.75 8.06
N LYS A 104 -11.51 -21.24 7.19
CA LYS A 104 -10.27 -21.87 7.63
C LYS A 104 -9.25 -20.81 7.99
N LEU A 105 -8.87 -20.76 9.26
CA LEU A 105 -7.78 -19.91 9.73
C LEU A 105 -6.49 -20.26 8.96
N SER A 106 -5.77 -19.24 8.52
CA SER A 106 -4.46 -19.44 7.91
C SER A 106 -3.53 -20.07 8.95
N SER A 107 -2.81 -21.14 8.58
CA SER A 107 -1.78 -21.70 9.44
C SER A 107 -0.77 -20.62 9.85
N GLY A 108 -0.32 -20.63 11.10
CA GLY A 108 0.80 -19.80 11.59
C GLY A 108 2.17 -20.45 11.39
N TRP A 109 2.20 -21.71 10.92
CA TRP A 109 3.41 -22.52 10.89
C TRP A 109 4.44 -22.01 9.86
N THR A 110 5.69 -21.91 10.29
CA THR A 110 6.84 -21.52 9.47
C THR A 110 7.91 -22.60 9.61
N PRO A 111 8.49 -23.11 8.51
CA PRO A 111 9.61 -24.06 8.60
C PRO A 111 10.76 -23.48 9.43
N PRO A 112 11.41 -24.30 10.27
CA PRO A 112 12.57 -23.85 11.03
C PRO A 112 13.72 -23.45 10.10
N PRO A 113 14.55 -22.46 10.50
CA PRO A 113 15.79 -22.13 9.80
C PRO A 113 16.78 -23.30 9.83
N GLY A 114 17.80 -23.26 8.97
CA GLY A 114 18.96 -24.14 9.00
C GLY A 114 18.95 -25.26 7.97
N ARG A 115 17.84 -25.47 7.25
CA ARG A 115 17.77 -26.47 6.16
C ARG A 115 18.62 -26.07 4.95
N ASN A 116 18.68 -24.78 4.64
CA ASN A 116 19.49 -24.24 3.54
C ASN A 116 20.13 -22.92 4.01
N LYS A 117 21.45 -22.94 4.19
CA LYS A 117 22.22 -21.81 4.71
C LYS A 117 22.20 -20.61 3.75
N ASP A 118 22.21 -20.86 2.45
CA ASP A 118 22.20 -19.81 1.43
C ASP A 118 20.86 -19.06 1.45
N LEU A 119 19.76 -19.80 1.60
CA LEU A 119 18.42 -19.22 1.73
C LEU A 119 18.30 -18.38 3.00
N ASP A 120 18.79 -18.87 4.12
CA ASP A 120 18.76 -18.12 5.38
C ASP A 120 19.64 -16.87 5.33
N SER A 121 20.84 -16.96 4.73
CA SER A 121 21.71 -15.80 4.50
C SER A 121 21.02 -14.76 3.62
N PHE A 122 20.39 -15.19 2.53
CA PHE A 122 19.66 -14.29 1.64
C PHE A 122 18.50 -13.58 2.34
N ILE A 123 17.72 -14.32 3.14
CA ILE A 123 16.65 -13.73 3.94
C ILE A 123 17.21 -12.69 4.92
N ASN A 124 18.30 -13.00 5.61
CA ASN A 124 18.90 -12.09 6.58
C ASN A 124 19.40 -10.81 5.90
N CYS A 125 20.12 -10.91 4.77
CA CYS A 125 20.57 -9.74 4.01
C CYS A 125 19.39 -8.86 3.59
N ILE A 126 18.29 -9.44 3.09
CA ILE A 126 17.10 -8.66 2.71
C ILE A 126 16.45 -7.98 3.91
N VAL A 127 16.34 -8.68 5.04
CA VAL A 127 15.75 -8.11 6.26
C VAL A 127 16.60 -6.92 6.71
N GLU A 128 17.92 -7.08 6.74
CA GLU A 128 18.85 -6.02 7.11
C GLU A 128 18.77 -4.84 6.14
N ASP A 129 18.82 -5.09 4.83
CA ASP A 129 18.72 -4.03 3.81
C ASP A 129 17.41 -3.25 3.95
N ILE A 130 16.28 -3.92 4.09
CA ILE A 130 14.97 -3.26 4.16
C ILE A 130 14.79 -2.52 5.49
N CYS A 131 15.22 -3.10 6.61
CA CYS A 131 15.02 -2.52 7.94
C CYS A 131 16.06 -1.46 8.30
N GLN A 132 17.30 -1.57 7.80
CA GLN A 132 18.39 -0.65 8.14
C GLN A 132 18.62 0.43 7.09
N GLU A 133 18.11 0.28 5.86
CA GLU A 133 18.32 1.32 4.86
C GLU A 133 17.56 2.61 5.26
N PRO A 134 18.27 3.72 5.55
CA PRO A 134 17.60 4.98 5.83
C PRO A 134 16.81 5.38 4.58
N GLN A 135 15.61 5.93 4.76
CA GLN A 135 14.80 6.48 3.68
C GLN A 135 15.53 7.66 3.02
N LYS A 136 16.46 7.37 2.09
CA LYS A 136 17.37 8.35 1.44
C LYS A 136 16.63 9.37 0.57
N ARG A 137 15.34 9.19 0.29
CA ARG A 137 14.57 10.04 -0.63
C ARG A 137 13.68 11.01 0.13
N LYS A 138 13.88 12.32 -0.11
CA LYS A 138 12.96 13.36 0.35
C LYS A 138 11.55 13.07 -0.17
N LYS A 139 10.61 12.83 0.75
CA LYS A 139 9.19 12.67 0.44
C LYS A 139 8.57 14.06 0.30
N TYR A 140 7.83 14.28 -0.77
CA TYR A 140 7.08 15.51 -0.96
C TYR A 140 5.64 15.28 -0.53
N SER A 141 5.14 16.08 0.41
CA SER A 141 3.73 16.07 0.77
C SER A 141 2.88 16.47 -0.43
N ASN A 142 1.76 15.75 -0.63
CA ASN A 142 0.71 16.11 -1.57
C ASN A 142 -0.36 17.05 -0.96
N LEU A 143 -0.15 17.48 0.29
CA LEU A 143 -0.96 18.46 1.01
C LEU A 143 -0.11 19.68 1.38
N SER A 144 -0.73 20.87 1.31
CA SER A 144 -0.14 22.08 1.89
C SER A 144 -0.15 22.02 3.43
N ARG A 145 0.60 22.90 4.09
CA ARG A 145 0.62 22.97 5.56
C ARG A 145 -0.77 23.25 6.14
N ASN A 146 -1.55 24.13 5.51
CA ASN A 146 -2.89 24.48 5.96
C ASN A 146 -3.86 23.31 5.76
N GLU A 147 -3.72 22.56 4.66
CA GLU A 147 -4.51 21.35 4.44
C GLU A 147 -4.14 20.22 5.41
N LEU A 148 -2.88 20.13 5.85
CA LEU A 148 -2.46 19.18 6.89
C LEU A 148 -3.08 19.52 8.25
N VAL A 149 -3.12 20.81 8.61
CA VAL A 149 -3.79 21.28 9.84
C VAL A 149 -5.28 20.97 9.76
N ALA A 150 -5.92 21.31 8.65
CA ALA A 150 -7.32 20.98 8.37
C ALA A 150 -7.60 19.47 8.47
N LEU A 151 -6.71 18.61 7.95
CA LEU A 151 -6.83 17.15 8.08
C LEU A 151 -6.80 16.69 9.55
N ARG A 152 -5.92 17.28 10.37
CA ARG A 152 -5.80 16.96 11.79
C ARG A 152 -7.04 17.43 12.56
N GLU A 153 -7.53 18.63 12.28
CA GLU A 153 -8.75 19.17 12.89
C GLU A 153 -9.97 18.29 12.58
N LEU A 154 -10.17 17.93 11.31
CA LEU A 154 -11.25 17.03 10.87
C LEU A 154 -11.13 15.61 11.46
N LYS A 155 -9.92 15.11 11.68
CA LYS A 155 -9.70 13.80 12.31
C LYS A 155 -10.06 13.81 13.80
N MET A 156 -9.70 14.87 14.52
CA MET A 156 -9.95 15.00 15.96
C MET A 156 -11.42 15.27 16.25
N THR A 157 -12.04 16.10 15.41
CA THR A 157 -13.48 16.31 15.44
C THR A 157 -14.15 15.08 14.85
N LYS A 158 -14.46 14.05 15.67
CA LYS A 158 -15.39 13.00 15.23
C LYS A 158 -16.66 13.69 14.71
N ILE A 159 -16.83 13.72 13.40
CA ILE A 159 -18.06 14.17 12.75
C ILE A 159 -18.93 12.91 12.75
N LEU A 160 -19.72 12.77 13.82
CA LEU A 160 -20.83 11.84 13.92
C LEU A 160 -22.10 12.66 13.88
#